data_AF-A0A849RCF5-F1
#
_entry.id   AF-A0A849RCF5-F1
#
_cell.length_a   1.000
_cell.length_b   1.000
_cell.length_c   1.000
_cell.angle_alpha   90.00
_cell.angle_beta   90.00
_cell.angle_gamma   90.00
#
_symmetry.space_group_name_H-M   'P 1'
#
loop_
_entity.id
_entity.type
_entity.pdbx_description
1 polymer ?
#
loop_
_entity_poly.entity_id
_entity_poly.type
_entity_poly.pdbx_seq_one_letter_code
_entity_poly.pdbx_strand_id
1 'polypeptide(L)'
;MEYPDSMVKQLKIIKWLLIFITASVFIAASSVAFVALQSINLVESSLADSSCDEKSFRDKVSNLVDEGKLEEAIKLANERIKSYPNDEDGYWYRGKAYYLQKKWQTAIDDFNKTEELVPSWKEQYTEPYRAAAQSKLANR
;
A
#
# COMPACT_ATOMS: atom_id res chain seq x y z
N MET A 1 -4.56 39.70 62.98
CA MET A 1 -3.86 40.00 61.73
C MET A 1 -4.87 39.84 60.62
N GLU A 2 -5.50 40.95 60.24
CA GLU A 2 -6.51 40.98 59.18
C GLU A 2 -5.75 41.06 57.86
N TYR A 3 -5.89 40.02 57.04
CA TYR A 3 -5.21 39.97 55.75
C TYR A 3 -5.75 41.08 54.86
N PRO A 4 -4.90 41.96 54.30
CA PRO A 4 -5.39 43.07 53.52
C PRO A 4 -6.15 42.55 52.29
N ASP A 5 -7.29 43.14 51.98
CA ASP A 5 -8.19 42.73 50.89
C ASP A 5 -7.49 42.60 49.53
N SER A 6 -6.38 43.32 49.34
CA SER A 6 -5.51 43.20 48.17
C SER A 6 -4.86 41.81 48.03
N MET A 7 -4.47 41.17 49.14
CA MET A 7 -3.87 39.84 49.16
C MET A 7 -4.87 38.74 48.78
N VAL A 8 -6.12 38.86 49.25
CA VAL A 8 -7.19 37.90 48.89
C VAL A 8 -7.56 38.04 47.41
N LYS A 9 -7.58 39.26 46.87
CA LYS A 9 -7.78 39.50 45.43
C LYS A 9 -6.64 38.91 44.59
N GLN A 10 -5.38 39.13 44.99
CA GLN A 10 -4.22 38.55 44.31
C GLN A 10 -4.22 37.01 44.34
N LEU A 11 -4.61 36.39 45.45
CA LEU A 11 -4.72 34.93 45.57
C LEU A 11 -5.75 34.35 44.58
N LYS A 12 -6.90 35.02 44.41
CA LYS A 12 -7.92 34.63 43.42
C LYS A 12 -7.39 34.74 41.99
N ILE A 13 -6.65 35.80 41.68
CA ILE A 13 -6.03 36.00 40.37
C ILE A 13 -4.99 34.89 40.10
N ILE A 14 -4.10 34.61 41.05
CA ILE A 14 -3.10 33.53 40.94
C ILE A 14 -3.78 32.16 40.73
N LYS A 15 -4.87 31.88 41.46
CA LYS A 15 -5.64 30.65 41.30
C LYS A 15 -6.19 30.49 39.88
N TRP A 16 -6.77 31.55 39.32
CA TRP A 16 -7.27 31.52 37.94
C TRP A 16 -6.12 31.39 36.92
N LEU A 17 -5.00 32.10 37.11
CA LEU A 17 -3.82 31.98 36.25
C LEU A 17 -3.27 30.55 36.21
N LEU A 18 -3.20 29.87 37.36
CA LEU A 18 -2.75 28.47 37.43
C LEU A 18 -3.70 27.53 36.69
N ILE A 19 -5.02 27.74 36.79
CA ILE A 19 -6.03 26.95 36.06
C ILE A 19 -5.89 27.15 34.54
N PHE A 20 -5.63 28.37 34.08
CA PHE A 20 -5.42 28.65 32.66
C PHE A 20 -4.14 27.99 32.13
N ILE A 21 -3.05 28.01 32.90
CA ILE A 21 -1.78 27.37 32.51
C ILE A 21 -1.98 25.85 32.41
N THR A 22 -2.59 25.21 33.40
CA THR A 22 -2.81 23.75 33.36
C THR A 22 -3.77 23.34 32.24
N ALA A 23 -4.82 24.13 31.97
CA ALA A 23 -5.71 23.91 30.84
C ALA A 23 -4.97 24.02 29.49
N SER A 24 -4.07 25.01 29.34
CA SER A 24 -3.30 25.19 28.10
C SER A 24 -2.37 24.01 27.79
N VAL A 25 -1.73 23.43 28.81
CA VAL A 25 -0.86 22.26 28.67
C VAL A 25 -1.67 21.01 28.30
N PHE A 26 -2.88 20.86 28.88
CA PHE A 26 -3.76 19.74 28.58
C PHE A 26 -4.31 19.79 27.14
N ILE A 27 -4.66 20.98 26.66
CA ILE A 27 -5.10 21.20 25.27
C ILE A 27 -3.98 20.85 24.28
N ALA A 28 -2.74 21.27 24.58
CA ALA A 28 -1.58 20.94 23.74
C ALA A 28 -1.26 19.44 23.73
N ALA A 29 -1.38 18.74 24.85
CA ALA A 29 -1.18 17.29 24.89
C ALA A 29 -2.28 16.53 24.12
N SER A 30 -3.52 17.01 24.23
CA SER A 30 -4.68 16.42 23.55
C SER A 30 -4.62 16.63 22.03
N SER A 31 -4.11 17.77 21.55
CA SER A 31 -3.94 18.01 20.11
C SER A 31 -2.89 17.10 19.49
N VAL A 32 -1.76 16.85 20.18
CA VAL A 32 -0.72 15.92 19.72
C VAL A 32 -1.27 14.50 19.62
N ALA A 33 -2.01 14.04 20.62
CA ALA A 33 -2.65 12.72 20.59
C ALA A 33 -3.70 12.62 19.48
N PHE A 34 -4.52 13.65 19.27
CA PHE A 34 -5.53 13.68 18.22
C PHE A 34 -4.92 13.67 16.82
N VAL A 35 -3.84 14.42 16.59
CA VAL A 35 -3.10 14.42 15.32
C VAL A 35 -2.47 13.05 15.06
N ALA A 36 -1.88 12.42 16.07
CA ALA A 36 -1.33 11.07 15.96
C ALA A 36 -2.43 10.03 15.65
N LEU A 37 -3.60 10.11 16.32
CA LEU A 37 -4.72 9.21 16.07
C LEU A 37 -5.36 9.42 14.69
N GLN A 38 -5.45 10.67 14.23
CA GLN A 38 -5.97 10.99 12.90
C GLN A 38 -5.07 10.40 11.80
N SER A 39 -3.75 10.38 12.01
CA SER A 39 -2.81 9.81 11.04
C SER A 39 -2.94 8.28 10.88
N ILE A 40 -3.32 7.56 11.95
CA ILE A 40 -3.46 6.10 11.93
C ILE A 40 -4.74 5.67 11.17
N ASN A 41 -5.87 6.33 11.42
CA ASN A 41 -7.14 6.02 10.75
C ASN A 41 -7.10 6.25 9.23
N LEU A 42 -6.25 7.17 8.76
CA LEU A 42 -6.12 7.52 7.34
C LEU A 42 -5.33 6.47 6.55
N VAL A 43 -4.40 5.77 7.21
CA VAL A 43 -3.64 4.67 6.62
C VAL A 43 -4.51 3.43 6.43
N GLU A 44 -5.31 3.07 7.44
CA GLU A 44 -6.13 1.84 7.40
C GLU A 44 -7.25 1.89 6.34
N SER A 45 -7.91 3.04 6.15
CA SER A 45 -8.93 3.19 5.09
C SER A 45 -8.35 3.16 3.68
N SER A 46 -7.13 3.66 3.49
CA SER A 46 -6.44 3.62 2.18
C SER A 46 -6.00 2.21 1.80
N LEU A 47 -5.57 1.42 2.78
CA LEU A 47 -5.15 0.02 2.59
C LEU A 47 -6.35 -0.91 2.39
N ALA A 48 -7.50 -0.60 3.00
CA ALA A 48 -8.72 -1.40 2.84
C ALA A 48 -9.30 -1.30 1.42
N ASP A 49 -9.30 -0.11 0.81
CA ASP A 49 -9.80 0.11 -0.56
C ASP A 49 -8.82 -0.49 -1.60
N SER A 50 -7.51 -0.30 -1.39
CA SER A 50 -6.49 -0.85 -2.30
C SER A 50 -6.40 -2.38 -2.23
N SER A 51 -6.53 -2.98 -1.04
CA SER A 51 -6.44 -4.45 -0.88
C SER A 51 -7.65 -5.18 -1.45
N CYS A 52 -8.84 -4.59 -1.38
CA CYS A 52 -10.04 -5.16 -2.01
C CYS A 52 -9.95 -5.11 -3.54
N ASP A 53 -9.43 -4.01 -4.09
CA ASP A 53 -9.18 -3.86 -5.53
C ASP A 53 -8.07 -4.82 -6.02
N GLU A 54 -6.96 -4.93 -5.29
CA GLU A 54 -5.86 -5.87 -5.58
C GLU A 54 -6.34 -7.33 -5.57
N LYS A 55 -7.06 -7.74 -4.53
CA LYS A 55 -7.61 -9.10 -4.44
C LYS A 55 -8.62 -9.38 -5.57
N SER A 56 -9.53 -8.43 -5.82
CA SER A 56 -10.50 -8.50 -6.91
C SER A 56 -9.82 -8.65 -8.27
N PHE A 57 -8.72 -7.93 -8.50
CA PHE A 57 -7.90 -8.07 -9.69
C PHE A 57 -7.27 -9.46 -9.80
N ARG A 58 -6.52 -9.91 -8.77
CA ARG A 58 -5.82 -11.20 -8.76
C ARG A 58 -6.76 -12.38 -9.02
N ASP A 59 -7.91 -12.39 -8.34
CA ASP A 59 -8.90 -13.45 -8.48
C ASP A 59 -9.43 -13.51 -9.93
N LYS A 60 -9.78 -12.35 -10.50
CA LYS A 60 -10.28 -12.27 -11.89
C LYS A 60 -9.23 -12.70 -12.91
N VAL A 61 -8.02 -12.14 -12.83
CA VAL A 61 -6.97 -12.44 -13.82
C VAL A 61 -6.48 -13.87 -13.70
N SER A 62 -6.41 -14.44 -12.49
CA SER A 62 -6.08 -15.85 -12.30
C SER A 62 -7.12 -16.75 -12.95
N ASN A 63 -8.41 -16.49 -12.73
CA ASN A 63 -9.49 -17.27 -13.34
C ASN A 63 -9.41 -17.22 -14.87
N LEU A 64 -9.14 -16.06 -15.47
CA LEU A 64 -8.97 -15.94 -16.93
C LEU A 64 -7.78 -16.77 -17.44
N VAL A 65 -6.67 -16.77 -16.70
CA VAL A 65 -5.49 -17.59 -17.03
C VAL A 65 -5.82 -19.08 -16.93
N ASP A 66 -6.52 -19.50 -15.89
CA ASP A 66 -6.87 -20.89 -15.65
C ASP A 66 -7.93 -21.41 -16.65
N GLU A 67 -8.82 -20.53 -17.11
CA GLU A 67 -9.77 -20.79 -18.22
C GLU A 67 -9.09 -20.77 -19.61
N GLY A 68 -7.81 -20.41 -19.68
CA GLY A 68 -7.06 -20.29 -20.94
C GLY A 68 -7.44 -19.08 -21.80
N LYS A 69 -8.18 -18.12 -21.24
CA LYS A 69 -8.54 -16.83 -21.88
C LYS A 69 -7.38 -15.85 -21.77
N LEU A 70 -6.25 -16.20 -22.38
CA LEU A 70 -4.97 -15.52 -22.19
C LEU A 70 -5.01 -14.07 -22.71
N GLU A 71 -5.70 -13.80 -23.82
CA GLU A 71 -5.86 -12.46 -24.38
C GLU A 71 -6.63 -11.53 -23.44
N GLU A 72 -7.68 -12.04 -22.80
CA GLU A 72 -8.47 -11.29 -21.82
C GLU A 72 -7.64 -11.03 -20.55
N ALA A 73 -6.89 -12.03 -20.08
CA ALA A 73 -5.98 -11.87 -18.95
C ALA A 73 -4.92 -10.79 -19.22
N ILE A 74 -4.32 -10.79 -20.42
CA ILE A 74 -3.34 -9.77 -20.86
C ILE A 74 -4.00 -8.39 -20.91
N LYS A 75 -5.23 -8.29 -21.42
CA LYS A 75 -5.96 -7.02 -21.48
C LYS A 75 -6.21 -6.47 -20.07
N LEU A 76 -6.70 -7.30 -19.16
CA LEU A 76 -6.97 -6.91 -17.77
C LEU A 76 -5.69 -6.50 -17.05
N ALA A 77 -4.60 -7.25 -17.23
CA ALA A 77 -3.29 -6.91 -16.67
C ALA A 77 -2.73 -5.59 -17.26
N ASN A 78 -2.94 -5.31 -18.55
CA ASN A 78 -2.57 -4.03 -19.16
C ASN A 78 -3.35 -2.85 -18.57
N GLU A 79 -4.64 -3.02 -18.30
CA GLU A 79 -5.46 -2.02 -17.63
C GLU A 79 -4.94 -1.77 -16.21
N ARG A 80 -4.59 -2.83 -15.47
CA ARG A 80 -3.95 -2.73 -14.14
C ARG A 80 -2.66 -1.93 -14.20
N ILE A 81 -1.74 -2.28 -15.11
CA ILE A 81 -0.44 -1.59 -15.27
C ILE A 81 -0.63 -0.11 -15.65
N LYS A 82 -1.66 0.24 -16.43
CA LYS A 82 -1.94 1.65 -16.77
C LYS A 82 -2.39 2.45 -15.56
N SER A 83 -3.22 1.88 -14.70
CA SER A 83 -3.72 2.54 -13.50
C SER A 83 -2.71 2.52 -12.35
N TYR A 84 -1.97 1.42 -12.23
CA TYR A 84 -1.01 1.12 -11.17
C TYR A 84 0.31 0.64 -11.78
N PRO A 85 1.14 1.56 -12.30
CA PRO A 85 2.37 1.20 -13.03
C PRO A 85 3.47 0.58 -12.18
N ASN A 86 3.34 0.64 -10.85
CA ASN A 86 4.28 0.02 -9.91
C ASN A 86 3.70 -1.22 -9.24
N ASP A 87 2.56 -1.73 -9.72
CA ASP A 87 1.95 -2.95 -9.21
C ASP A 87 2.57 -4.17 -9.89
N GLU A 88 3.25 -4.99 -9.11
CA GLU A 88 3.95 -6.19 -9.51
C GLU A 88 3.04 -7.31 -10.03
N ASP A 89 1.80 -7.41 -9.53
CA ASP A 89 0.84 -8.43 -9.93
C ASP A 89 0.43 -8.22 -11.40
N GLY A 90 0.28 -6.97 -11.82
CA GLY A 90 0.00 -6.62 -13.21
C GLY A 90 1.04 -7.20 -14.17
N TYR A 91 2.32 -7.01 -13.88
CA TYR A 91 3.42 -7.56 -14.69
C TYR A 91 3.52 -9.08 -14.57
N TRP A 92 3.34 -9.63 -13.36
CA TRP A 92 3.47 -11.07 -13.13
C TRP A 92 2.41 -11.87 -13.87
N TYR A 93 1.13 -11.48 -13.77
CA TYR A 93 0.05 -12.16 -14.47
C TYR A 93 0.12 -11.99 -15.99
N ARG A 94 0.55 -10.82 -16.47
CA ARG A 94 0.78 -10.60 -17.91
C ARG A 94 1.91 -11.49 -18.43
N GLY A 95 3.01 -11.59 -17.69
CA GLY A 95 4.12 -12.49 -17.98
C GLY A 95 3.69 -13.96 -18.00
N LYS A 96 2.90 -14.41 -17.02
CA LYS A 96 2.32 -15.75 -16.97
C LYS A 96 1.42 -16.03 -18.18
N ALA A 97 0.57 -15.09 -18.57
CA ALA A 97 -0.29 -15.24 -19.74
C ALA A 97 0.52 -15.29 -21.05
N TYR A 98 1.55 -14.45 -21.21
CA TYR A 98 2.45 -14.52 -22.37
C TYR A 98 3.27 -15.80 -22.43
N TYR A 99 3.70 -16.31 -21.27
CA TYR A 99 4.32 -17.63 -21.16
C TYR A 99 3.38 -18.70 -21.72
N LEU A 100 2.13 -18.75 -21.28
CA LEU A 100 1.17 -19.73 -21.80
C LEU A 100 0.88 -19.56 -23.30
N GLN A 101 0.95 -18.34 -23.84
CA GLN A 101 0.88 -18.05 -25.29
C GLN A 101 2.15 -18.42 -26.07
N LYS A 102 3.18 -18.98 -25.42
CA LYS A 102 4.50 -19.29 -26.00
C LYS A 102 5.28 -18.07 -26.48
N LYS A 103 4.94 -16.87 -25.99
CA LYS A 103 5.66 -15.62 -26.23
C LYS A 103 6.74 -15.46 -25.17
N TRP A 104 7.71 -16.37 -25.19
CA TRP A 104 8.70 -16.55 -24.11
C TRP A 104 9.52 -15.29 -23.84
N GLN A 105 9.96 -14.58 -24.89
CA GLN A 105 10.74 -13.36 -24.72
C GLN A 105 9.95 -12.27 -23.97
N THR A 106 8.72 -12.00 -24.41
CA THR A 106 7.85 -11.01 -23.76
C THR A 106 7.51 -11.40 -22.33
N ALA A 107 7.33 -12.69 -22.04
CA ALA A 107 7.12 -13.17 -20.68
C ALA A 107 8.33 -12.91 -19.78
N ILE A 108 9.55 -13.14 -20.28
CA ILE A 108 10.81 -12.87 -19.55
C ILE A 108 10.93 -11.37 -19.25
N ASP A 109 10.58 -10.50 -20.18
CA ASP A 109 10.62 -9.05 -19.99
C ASP A 109 9.66 -8.60 -18.87
N ASP A 110 8.45 -9.18 -18.83
CA ASP A 110 7.49 -8.90 -17.76
C ASP A 110 7.95 -9.44 -16.40
N PHE A 111 8.52 -10.65 -16.35
CA PHE A 111 9.10 -11.17 -15.11
C PHE A 111 10.30 -10.34 -14.63
N ASN A 112 11.10 -9.77 -15.54
CA ASN A 112 12.15 -8.81 -15.17
C ASN A 112 11.55 -7.60 -14.49
N LYS A 113 10.45 -7.09 -15.01
CA LYS A 113 9.79 -5.95 -14.40
C LYS A 113 9.23 -6.26 -13.01
N THR A 114 8.64 -7.43 -12.83
CA THR A 114 8.21 -7.91 -11.49
C THR A 114 9.39 -7.99 -10.51
N GLU A 115 10.55 -8.52 -10.92
CA GLU A 115 11.74 -8.61 -10.07
C GLU A 115 12.39 -7.24 -9.77
N GLU A 116 12.29 -6.28 -10.69
CA GLU A 116 12.72 -4.90 -10.44
C GLU A 116 11.86 -4.22 -9.36
N LEU A 117 10.55 -4.48 -9.37
CA LEU A 117 9.61 -3.91 -8.41
C LEU A 117 9.71 -4.61 -7.05
N VAL A 118 9.74 -5.95 -7.06
CA VAL A 118 9.75 -6.77 -5.85
C VAL A 118 10.84 -7.85 -5.97
N PRO A 119 12.10 -7.54 -5.61
CA PRO A 119 13.20 -8.49 -5.72
C PRO A 119 13.01 -9.78 -4.90
N SER A 120 12.24 -9.71 -3.81
CA SER A 120 11.95 -10.87 -2.95
C SER A 120 11.08 -11.92 -3.65
N TRP A 121 10.35 -11.56 -4.70
CA TRP A 121 9.50 -12.50 -5.44
C TRP A 121 10.29 -13.38 -6.39
N LYS A 122 11.56 -13.07 -6.64
CA LYS A 122 12.38 -13.74 -7.64
C LYS A 122 12.34 -15.25 -7.52
N GLU A 123 12.81 -15.75 -6.39
CA GLU A 123 13.02 -17.19 -6.20
C GLU A 123 11.71 -17.99 -6.22
N GLN A 124 10.63 -17.41 -5.67
CA GLN A 124 9.38 -18.12 -5.47
C GLN A 124 8.41 -17.99 -6.65
N TYR A 125 8.35 -16.83 -7.32
CA TYR A 125 7.26 -16.51 -8.24
C TYR A 125 7.68 -16.31 -9.69
N THR A 126 8.85 -15.71 -9.96
CA THR A 126 9.25 -15.37 -11.34
C THR A 126 10.30 -16.32 -11.90
N GLU A 127 11.28 -16.73 -11.08
CA GLU A 127 12.42 -17.53 -11.53
C GLU A 127 12.01 -18.87 -12.15
N PRO A 128 11.05 -19.65 -11.59
CA PRO A 128 10.61 -20.89 -12.21
C PRO A 128 10.05 -20.70 -13.62
N TYR A 129 9.26 -19.63 -13.82
CA TYR A 129 8.66 -19.34 -15.13
C TYR A 129 9.68 -18.77 -16.11
N ARG A 130 10.57 -17.88 -15.65
CA ARG A 130 11.63 -17.29 -16.45
C ARG A 130 12.63 -18.34 -16.92
N ALA A 131 13.13 -19.19 -16.03
CA ALA A 131 14.08 -20.24 -16.37
C ALA A 131 13.46 -21.23 -17.38
N ALA A 132 12.19 -21.60 -17.17
CA ALA A 132 11.46 -22.42 -18.13
C ALA A 132 11.28 -21.72 -19.49
N ALA A 133 10.98 -20.42 -19.50
CA ALA A 133 10.85 -19.63 -20.72
C ALA A 133 12.17 -19.54 -21.49
N GLN A 134 13.28 -19.29 -20.79
CA GLN A 134 14.63 -19.23 -21.38
C GLN A 134 15.02 -20.57 -22.01
N SER A 135 14.79 -21.68 -21.31
CA SER A 135 15.05 -23.02 -21.85
C SER A 135 14.22 -23.29 -23.12
N LYS A 136 12.94 -22.93 -23.14
CA LYS A 136 12.09 -23.08 -24.33
C LYS A 136 12.51 -22.17 -25.49
N LEU A 137 13.04 -20.99 -25.19
CA LEU A 137 13.56 -20.07 -26.19
C LEU A 137 14.86 -20.57 -26.82
N ALA A 138 15.75 -21.16 -26.01
CA ALA A 138 17.02 -21.71 -26.47
C ALA A 138 16.87 -23.00 -27.31
N ASN A 139 15.80 -23.76 -27.09
CA ASN A 139 15.52 -25.02 -27.79
C ASN A 139 14.60 -24.86 -29.02
N ARG A 140 14.39 -23.64 -29.51
CA ARG A 140 13.55 -23.32 -30.67
C ARG A 140 14.38 -23.17 -31.93
#